data_AF-A0A951V2N9-F1
#
_entry.id   AF-A0A951V2N9-F1
#
_cell.length_a   1.000
_cell.length_b   1.000
_cell.length_c   1.000
_cell.angle_alpha   90.00
_cell.angle_beta   90.00
_cell.angle_gamma   90.00
#
_symmetry.space_group_name_H-M   'P 1'
#
loop_
_entity.id
_entity.type
_entity.pdbx_description
1 polymer ?
#
loop_
_entity_poly.entity_id
_entity_poly.type
_entity_poly.pdbx_seq_one_letter_code
_entity_poly.pdbx_strand_id
1 'polypeptide(L)' 'MTYGLLGYKIGYSLSPVIHKLIACADLDYRLFDYAPEELEAALSGPMAGLSGFNVTIPYKER' A
#
# COMPACT_ATOMS: atom_id res chain seq x y z
N MET A 1 5.32 10.68 -7.42
CA MET A 1 4.19 10.55 -6.47
C MET A 1 4.21 9.14 -5.92
N THR A 2 4.00 8.96 -4.63
CA THR A 2 4.11 7.65 -3.96
C THR A 2 2.73 7.11 -3.66
N TYR A 3 2.52 5.84 -4.04
CA TYR A 3 1.28 5.09 -3.85
C TYR A 3 1.59 3.77 -3.15
N GLY A 4 0.55 3.04 -2.75
CA GLY A 4 0.77 1.67 -2.29
C GLY A 4 -0.46 0.81 -2.10
N LEU A 5 -0.23 -0.38 -1.55
CA LEU A 5 -1.26 -1.34 -1.15
C LEU A 5 -1.09 -1.64 0.35
N LEU A 6 -2.13 -1.34 1.13
CA LEU A 6 -2.24 -1.68 2.54
C LEU A 6 -2.89 -3.06 2.71
N GLY A 7 -2.26 -3.92 3.52
CA GLY A 7 -2.73 -5.27 3.83
C GLY A 7 -1.84 -5.96 4.86
N TYR A 8 -2.16 -7.20 5.21
CA TYR A 8 -1.31 -8.01 6.09
C TYR A 8 -0.99 -9.35 5.43
N LYS A 9 0.29 -9.72 5.43
CA LYS A 9 0.86 -10.87 4.71
C LYS A 9 0.63 -10.78 3.20
N ILE A 10 0.92 -9.62 2.61
CA ILE A 10 0.63 -9.28 1.20
C ILE A 10 1.85 -9.26 0.29
N GLY A 11 3.00 -9.78 0.73
CA GLY A 11 4.22 -9.86 -0.07
C GLY A 11 4.08 -10.59 -1.43
N TYR A 12 3.02 -11.39 -1.60
CA TYR A 12 2.69 -12.04 -2.89
C TYR A 12 2.00 -11.13 -3.90
N SER A 13 1.61 -9.91 -3.50
CA SER A 13 0.81 -9.03 -4.35
C SER A 13 1.58 -8.60 -5.60
N LEU A 14 0.94 -8.74 -6.76
CA LEU A 14 1.47 -8.27 -8.04
C LEU A 14 1.18 -6.78 -8.29
N SER A 15 0.50 -6.08 -7.37
CA SER A 15 0.15 -4.67 -7.54
C SER A 15 1.35 -3.77 -7.87
N PRO A 16 2.52 -3.87 -7.20
CA PRO A 16 3.67 -3.03 -7.56
C PRO A 16 4.14 -3.23 -9.01
N VAL A 17 4.15 -4.49 -9.48
CA VAL A 17 4.55 -4.84 -10.85
C VAL A 17 3.54 -4.29 -11.85
N ILE A 18 2.23 -4.55 -11.62
CA ILE A 18 1.17 -4.11 -12.51
C ILE A 18 1.12 -2.58 -12.60
N HIS A 19 1.17 -1.88 -11.46
CA HIS A 19 1.14 -0.41 -11.43
C HIS A 19 2.36 0.19 -12.14
N LYS A 20 3.54 -0.43 -12.04
CA LYS A 20 4.72 -0.01 -12.80
C LYS A 20 4.55 -0.21 -14.31
N LEU A 21 3.89 -1.28 -14.74
CA LEU A 21 3.67 -1.58 -16.16
C LEU A 21 2.63 -0.66 -16.82
N ILE A 22 1.61 -0.24 -16.08
CA ILE A 22 0.50 0.58 -16.63
C ILE A 22 0.70 2.09 -16.44
N ALA A 23 1.59 2.51 -15.55
CA ALA A 23 1.84 3.93 -15.34
C ALA A 23 2.65 4.52 -16.51
N CYS A 24 2.13 5.57 -17.14
CA CYS A 24 2.85 6.34 -18.18
C CYS A 24 3.96 7.26 -17.60
N ALA A 25 4.19 7.22 -16.29
CA ALA A 25 5.14 8.05 -15.56
C ALA A 25 5.84 7.22 -14.47
N ASP A 26 6.96 7.73 -13.94
CA ASP A 26 7.65 7.14 -12.80
C ASP A 26 6.77 7.21 -11.54
N LEU A 27 6.02 6.15 -11.32
CA LEU A 27 5.13 5.94 -10.21
C LEU A 27 5.79 4.97 -9.22
N ASP A 28 5.95 5.42 -7.97
CA ASP A 28 6.49 4.61 -6.89
C ASP A 28 5.33 3.94 -6.15
N TYR A 29 5.12 2.63 -6.40
CA TYR A 29 4.05 1.84 -5.76
C TYR A 29 4.64 0.81 -4.81
N ARG A 30 4.31 0.89 -3.52
CA ARG A 30 4.89 0.04 -2.46
C ARG A 30 3.86 -0.83 -1.77
N LEU A 31 4.32 -1.91 -1.14
CA LEU A 31 3.50 -2.71 -0.23
C LEU A 31 3.66 -2.16 1.19
N PHE A 32 2.53 -1.87 1.83
CA PHE A 32 2.43 -1.52 3.24
C PHE A 32 1.84 -2.74 3.95
N ASP A 33 2.73 -3.69 4.28
CA ASP A 33 2.41 -4.95 4.95
C ASP A 33 2.59 -4.79 6.45
N TYR A 34 1.48 -4.53 7.15
CA TYR A 34 1.47 -4.26 8.59
C TYR A 34 0.48 -5.20 9.27
N ALA A 35 0.79 -5.63 10.49
CA ALA A 35 -0.17 -6.34 11.33
C ALA A 35 -1.26 -5.38 11.85
N PRO A 36 -2.44 -5.89 12.25
CA PRO A 36 -3.54 -5.06 12.72
C PRO A 36 -3.19 -4.12 13.87
N GLU A 37 -2.22 -4.50 14.70
CA GLU A 37 -1.74 -3.74 15.86
C GLU A 37 -0.83 -2.57 15.47
N GLU A 38 -0.26 -2.60 14.27
CA GLU A 38 0.65 -1.58 13.74
C GLU A 38 -0.06 -0.55 12.85
N LEU A 39 -1.32 -0.81 12.49
CA LEU A 39 -2.08 -0.07 11.48
C LEU A 39 -2.13 1.44 11.77
N GLU A 40 -2.48 1.83 12.99
CA GLU A 40 -2.59 3.25 13.38
C GLU A 40 -1.25 3.99 13.26
N ALA A 41 -0.15 3.35 13.68
CA ALA A 41 1.19 3.90 13.56
C ALA A 41 1.63 3.98 12.08
N ALA A 42 1.25 3.00 11.26
CA ALA A 42 1.53 3.01 9.83
C ALA A 42 0.82 4.17 9.12
N LEU A 43 -0.49 4.35 9.39
CA LEU A 43 -1.33 5.39 8.79
C LEU A 43 -0.85 6.81 9.17
N SER A 44 -0.51 7.01 10.44
CA SER A 44 -0.04 8.31 10.94
C SER A 44 1.43 8.62 10.64
N GLY A 45 2.23 7.61 10.28
CA GLY A 45 3.66 7.75 10.00
C GLY A 45 4.01 7.41 8.55
N PRO A 46 4.54 6.20 8.28
CA PRO A 46 5.03 5.79 6.96
C PRO A 46 4.09 6.03 5.77
N MET A 47 2.77 6.02 6.00
CA MET A 47 1.75 6.20 4.96
C MET A 47 1.18 7.63 4.88
N ALA A 48 1.50 8.52 5.81
CA ALA A 48 0.86 9.83 5.93
C ALA A 48 1.10 10.77 4.74
N GLY A 49 2.12 10.49 3.91
CA GLY A 49 2.48 11.27 2.72
C GLY A 49 2.08 10.65 1.39
N LEU A 50 1.32 9.55 1.38
CA LEU A 50 0.93 8.88 0.14
C LEU A 50 -0.06 9.70 -0.66
N SER A 51 0.14 9.72 -1.98
CA SER A 51 -0.80 10.30 -2.93
C SER A 51 -2.07 9.45 -3.10
N GLY A 52 -2.03 8.19 -2.66
CA GLY A 52 -3.18 7.29 -2.62
C GLY A 52 -2.73 5.85 -2.36
N PHE A 53 -3.64 5.00 -1.86
CA PHE A 53 -3.35 3.58 -1.67
C PHE A 53 -4.59 2.73 -1.85
N ASN A 54 -4.37 1.49 -2.31
CA ASN A 54 -5.39 0.44 -2.29
C ASN A 54 -5.39 -0.25 -0.93
N VAL A 55 -6.52 -0.88 -0.59
CA VAL A 55 -6.69 -1.63 0.66
C VAL A 55 -7.09 -3.07 0.34
N THR A 56 -6.47 -4.03 1.01
CA THR A 56 -6.86 -5.44 0.97
C THR A 56 -7.04 -6.01 2.37
N ILE A 57 -7.37 -7.30 2.44
CA ILE A 57 -7.59 -8.00 3.71
C ILE A 57 -6.41 -7.79 4.68
N PRO A 58 -6.68 -7.64 5.99
CA PRO A 58 -8.01 -7.62 6.64
C PRO A 58 -8.64 -6.21 6.76
N TYR A 59 -8.17 -5.21 6.01
CA TYR A 59 -8.44 -3.79 6.30
C TYR A 59 -9.56 -3.13 5.51
N LYS A 60 -10.28 -3.87 4.64
CA LYS A 60 -11.34 -3.27 3.80
C LYS A 60 -12.57 -2.78 4.56
N GLU A 61 -12.80 -3.29 5.77
CA GLU A 61 -14.00 -3.01 6.58
C GLU A 61 -13.65 -2.38 7.94
N ARG A 62 -12.38 -2.00 8.13
CA ARG A 62 -11.91 -1.33 9.35
C ARG A 62 -11.89 0.18 9.18
#